data_AF-A0A418YW41-F1
#
_entry.id   AF-A0A418YW41-F1
#
_cell.length_a   1.000
_cell.length_b   1.000
_cell.length_c   1.000
_cell.angle_alpha   90.00
_cell.angle_beta   90.00
_cell.angle_gamma   90.00
#
_symmetry.space_group_name_H-M   'P 1'
#
loop_
_entity.id
_entity.type
_entity.pdbx_description
1 polymer ?
#
loop_
_entity_poly.entity_id
_entity_poly.type
_entity_poly.pdbx_seq_one_letter_code
_entity_poly.pdbx_strand_id
1 'polypeptide(L)'
;MNAQSKIDTGTMTSKGQILIPKAMRDAAGLVPGQPYKVVLNEAGQVVVAPLGFSPEEAAERSRRVREAINAIAGKYPNPDGMSTDEYMREIRGNYEP
;
A
#
# COMPACT_ATOMS: atom_id res chain seq x y z
N MET A 1 -12.06 -4.49 14.60
CA MET A 1 -13.02 -3.61 13.89
C MET A 1 -13.73 -4.45 12.86
N ASN A 2 -15.03 -4.71 13.04
CA ASN A 2 -15.84 -5.47 12.11
C ASN A 2 -16.09 -4.60 10.88
N ALA A 3 -15.37 -4.84 9.78
CA ALA A 3 -15.72 -4.26 8.49
C ALA A 3 -17.09 -4.84 8.13
N GLN A 4 -18.16 -4.04 8.23
CA GLN A 4 -19.47 -4.42 7.75
C GLN A 4 -19.35 -4.75 6.26
N SER A 5 -19.41 -6.05 5.93
CA SER A 5 -19.60 -6.54 4.58
C SER A 5 -20.99 -6.11 4.13
N LYS A 6 -21.14 -4.86 3.66
CA LYS A 6 -22.33 -4.48 2.90
C LYS A 6 -22.36 -5.38 1.67
N ILE A 7 -23.42 -6.16 1.51
CA ILE A 7 -23.63 -6.99 0.32
C ILE A 7 -24.49 -6.15 -0.62
N ASP A 8 -23.88 -5.63 -1.69
CA ASP A 8 -24.60 -4.99 -2.78
C ASP A 8 -24.82 -6.02 -3.88
N THR A 9 -26.08 -6.35 -4.17
CA THR A 9 -26.46 -7.29 -5.24
C THR A 9 -26.69 -6.54 -6.55
N GLY A 10 -26.20 -7.10 -7.66
CA GLY A 10 -26.43 -6.55 -9.01
C GLY A 10 -26.49 -7.67 -10.05
N THR A 11 -26.94 -7.33 -11.25
CA THR A 11 -26.96 -8.25 -12.40
C THR A 11 -25.74 -8.03 -13.28
N MET A 12 -25.25 -9.12 -13.87
CA MET A 12 -24.16 -9.08 -14.85
C MET A 12 -24.68 -8.52 -16.17
N THR A 13 -23.87 -7.71 -16.86
CA THR A 13 -24.23 -7.21 -18.19
C THR A 13 -24.16 -8.32 -19.24
N SER A 14 -24.75 -8.11 -20.42
CA SER A 14 -24.69 -9.06 -21.53
C SER A 14 -23.28 -9.41 -22.01
N LYS A 15 -22.29 -8.57 -21.68
CA LYS A 15 -20.87 -8.79 -22.00
C LYS A 15 -20.09 -9.47 -20.87
N GLY A 16 -20.77 -9.92 -19.81
CA GLY A 16 -20.12 -10.54 -18.66
C GLY A 16 -19.47 -9.55 -17.69
N GLN A 17 -19.83 -8.26 -17.74
CA GLN A 17 -19.24 -7.26 -16.85
C GLN A 17 -20.05 -7.15 -15.56
N ILE A 18 -19.35 -6.98 -14.44
CA ILE A 18 -19.93 -6.71 -13.13
C ILE A 18 -19.50 -5.31 -12.70
N LEU A 19 -20.44 -4.52 -12.19
CA LEU A 19 -20.15 -3.21 -11.64
C LEU A 19 -19.82 -3.35 -10.15
N ILE A 20 -18.64 -2.88 -9.75
CA ILE A 20 -18.25 -2.79 -8.34
C ILE A 20 -18.61 -1.39 -7.83
N PRO A 21 -19.47 -1.25 -6.79
CA PRO A 21 -19.83 0.04 -6.20
C PRO A 21 -18.61 0.81 -5.70
N LYS A 22 -18.67 2.15 -5.74
CA LYS A 22 -17.55 3.03 -5.37
C LYS A 22 -16.99 2.71 -3.98
N ALA A 23 -17.85 2.55 -2.98
CA ALA A 23 -17.44 2.26 -1.60
C ALA A 23 -16.62 0.96 -1.51
N MET A 24 -16.97 -0.08 -2.28
CA MET A 24 -16.22 -1.33 -2.32
C MET A 24 -14.90 -1.19 -3.07
N ARG A 25 -14.88 -0.44 -4.19
CA ARG A 25 -13.64 -0.17 -4.93
C ARG A 25 -12.62 0.55 -4.07
N ASP A 26 -13.05 1.59 -3.38
CA ASP A 26 -12.19 2.41 -2.53
C ASP A 26 -11.62 1.56 -1.37
N ALA A 27 -12.45 0.72 -0.74
CA ALA A 27 -12.02 -0.21 0.30
C ALA A 27 -11.05 -1.30 -0.20
N ALA A 28 -11.21 -1.76 -1.44
CA ALA A 28 -10.35 -2.74 -2.08
C ALA A 28 -9.09 -2.14 -2.75
N GLY A 29 -8.92 -0.81 -2.71
CA GLY A 29 -7.81 -0.12 -3.37
C GLY A 29 -7.84 -0.21 -4.90
N LEU A 30 -9.01 -0.41 -5.50
CA LEU A 30 -9.19 -0.50 -6.96
C LEU A 30 -9.36 0.90 -7.55
N VAL A 31 -8.26 1.44 -8.11
CA VAL A 31 -8.25 2.76 -8.75
C VAL A 31 -8.51 2.64 -10.26
N PRO A 32 -9.35 3.51 -10.86
CA PRO A 32 -9.53 3.57 -12.31
C PRO A 32 -8.20 3.75 -13.06
N GLY A 33 -8.00 2.98 -14.11
CA GLY A 33 -6.77 3.03 -14.92
C GLY A 33 -5.61 2.20 -14.37
N GLN A 34 -5.72 1.65 -13.15
CA GLN A 34 -4.71 0.75 -12.61
C GLN A 34 -4.93 -0.70 -13.09
N PRO A 35 -3.87 -1.47 -13.29
CA PRO A 35 -3.98 -2.89 -13.59
C PRO A 35 -4.48 -3.68 -12.37
N TYR A 36 -5.33 -4.68 -12.59
CA TYR A 36 -5.87 -5.56 -11.55
C TYR A 36 -5.71 -7.03 -11.94
N LYS A 37 -5.72 -7.91 -10.94
CA LYS A 37 -5.75 -9.36 -11.11
C LYS A 37 -7.10 -9.93 -10.66
N VAL A 38 -7.51 -10.99 -11.34
CA VAL A 38 -8.70 -11.77 -11.00
C VAL A 38 -8.27 -13.20 -10.80
N VAL A 39 -8.60 -13.78 -9.64
CA VAL A 39 -8.27 -15.17 -9.32
C VAL A 39 -9.50 -15.88 -8.79
N LEU A 40 -9.56 -17.20 -9.00
CA LEU A 40 -10.51 -18.07 -8.33
C LEU A 40 -9.82 -18.64 -7.09
N ASN A 41 -10.39 -18.44 -5.92
CA ASN A 41 -9.85 -19.03 -4.69
C ASN A 41 -10.34 -20.47 -4.51
N GLU A 42 -9.81 -21.17 -3.50
CA GLU A 42 -10.18 -22.56 -3.18
C GLU A 42 -11.67 -22.71 -2.78
N ALA A 43 -12.30 -21.62 -2.33
CA ALA A 43 -13.72 -21.58 -2.02
C ALA A 43 -14.62 -21.33 -3.25
N GLY A 44 -14.05 -21.28 -4.46
CA GLY A 44 -14.78 -21.03 -5.70
C GLY A 44 -15.26 -19.58 -5.87
N GLN A 45 -14.69 -18.64 -5.11
CA GLN A 45 -15.02 -17.23 -5.19
C GLN A 45 -14.07 -16.51 -6.15
N VAL A 46 -14.62 -15.56 -6.91
CA VAL A 46 -13.84 -14.66 -7.75
C VAL A 46 -13.29 -13.53 -6.88
N VAL A 47 -11.97 -13.47 -6.73
CA VAL A 47 -11.27 -12.44 -5.98
C VAL A 47 -10.63 -11.47 -6.96
N VAL A 48 -10.98 -10.19 -6.83
CA VAL A 48 -10.41 -9.10 -7.63
C VAL A 48 -9.52 -8.26 -6.72
N ALA A 49 -8.28 -8.04 -7.13
CA ALA A 49 -7.31 -7.26 -6.38
C ALA A 49 -6.46 -6.38 -7.30
N PRO A 50 -5.95 -5.24 -6.81
CA PRO A 50 -4.89 -4.48 -7.49
C PRO A 50 -3.70 -5.37 -7.88
N LEU A 51 -3.13 -5.16 -9.07
CA LEU A 51 -1.79 -5.69 -9.40
C LEU A 51 -0.76 -4.89 -8.58
N GLY A 52 0.06 -5.57 -7.77
CA GLY A 52 1.06 -4.94 -6.89
C GLY A 52 0.71 -4.89 -5.39
N PHE A 53 -0.43 -5.47 -4.97
CA PHE A 53 -0.84 -5.59 -3.56
C PHE A 53 -0.91 -7.05 -3.10
N SER A 54 0.05 -7.90 -3.46
CA SER A 54 0.28 -9.10 -2.66
C SER A 54 0.99 -8.72 -1.35
N PRO A 55 0.74 -9.43 -0.23
CA PRO A 55 1.52 -9.25 1.00
C PRO A 55 3.04 -9.40 0.77
N GLU A 56 3.44 -10.28 -0.15
CA GLU A 56 4.84 -10.46 -0.56
C GLU A 56 5.36 -9.23 -1.32
N GLU A 57 4.59 -8.67 -2.25
CA GLU A 57 4.95 -7.46 -3.01
C GLU A 57 5.06 -6.23 -2.08
N ALA A 58 4.21 -6.15 -1.07
CA ALA A 58 4.28 -5.11 -0.04
C ALA A 58 5.56 -5.26 0.80
N ALA A 59 5.92 -6.48 1.21
CA ALA A 59 7.14 -6.75 1.96
C ALA A 59 8.39 -6.44 1.11
N GLU A 60 8.40 -6.82 -0.17
CA GLU A 60 9.48 -6.51 -1.10
C GLU A 60 9.60 -5.02 -1.40
N ARG A 61 8.48 -4.30 -1.51
CA ARG A 61 8.48 -2.84 -1.65
C ARG A 61 9.07 -2.18 -0.40
N SER A 62 8.64 -2.60 0.79
CA SER A 62 9.20 -2.10 2.05
C SER A 62 10.70 -2.41 2.18
N ARG A 63 11.15 -3.59 1.71
CA ARG A 63 12.57 -3.95 1.66
C ARG A 63 13.34 -3.03 0.72
N ARG A 64 12.87 -2.86 -0.52
CA ARG A 64 13.49 -1.97 -1.52
C ARG A 64 13.57 -0.51 -1.05
N VAL A 65 12.51 -0.02 -0.40
CA VAL A 65 12.51 1.34 0.18
C VAL A 65 13.52 1.46 1.31
N ARG A 66 13.62 0.47 2.21
CA ARG A 66 14.65 0.45 3.27
C ARG A 66 16.06 0.40 2.71
N GLU A 67 16.31 -0.43 1.70
CA GLU A 67 17.60 -0.52 1.02
C GLU A 67 17.98 0.81 0.37
N ALA A 68 17.04 1.47 -0.31
CA ALA A 68 17.27 2.78 -0.90
C ALA A 68 17.55 3.87 0.15
N ILE A 69 16.82 3.87 1.27
CA ILE A 69 17.07 4.78 2.39
C ILE A 69 18.46 4.54 2.99
N ASN A 70 18.82 3.28 3.23
CA ASN A 70 20.14 2.91 3.77
C ASN A 70 21.29 3.28 2.82
N ALA A 71 21.08 3.17 1.50
CA ALA A 71 22.08 3.57 0.50
C ALA A 71 22.30 5.09 0.44
N ILE A 72 21.34 5.88 0.91
CA ILE A 72 21.42 7.35 0.97
C ILE A 72 21.85 7.82 2.37
N ALA A 73 21.62 7.01 3.40
CA ALA A 73 22.02 7.29 4.77
C ALA A 73 23.53 7.52 4.87
N GLY A 74 23.93 8.70 5.38
CA GLY A 74 25.33 9.09 5.53
C GLY A 74 26.03 9.60 4.25
N LYS A 75 25.35 9.61 3.09
CA LYS A 75 25.91 10.13 1.83
C LYS A 75 25.99 11.66 1.81
N TYR A 76 25.09 12.33 2.52
CA TYR A 76 25.06 13.78 2.62
C TYR A 76 25.56 14.18 4.01
N PRO A 77 26.66 14.96 4.11
CA PRO A 77 27.13 15.45 5.38
C PRO A 77 26.08 16.42 5.96
N ASN A 78 25.83 16.30 7.26
CA ASN A 78 25.00 17.28 7.96
C ASN A 78 25.78 18.60 8.10
N PRO A 79 25.09 19.73 8.33
CA PRO A 79 25.73 21.02 8.57
C PRO A 79 26.79 20.93 9.68
N ASP A 80 27.85 21.71 9.53
CA ASP A 80 28.92 21.89 10.51
C ASP A 80 29.66 20.62 10.97
N GLY A 81 29.55 19.53 10.20
CA GLY A 81 30.19 18.25 10.53
C GLY A 81 29.50 17.48 11.65
N MET A 82 28.27 17.86 12.01
CA MET A 82 27.49 17.18 13.04
C MET A 82 27.16 15.74 12.64
N SER A 83 27.15 14.84 13.64
CA SER A 83 26.59 13.52 13.44
C SER A 83 25.09 13.61 13.15
N THR A 84 24.53 12.60 12.48
CA THR A 84 23.09 12.54 12.20
C THR A 84 22.27 12.64 13.49
N ASP A 85 22.73 12.03 14.58
CA ASP A 85 21.99 12.05 15.85
C ASP A 85 22.01 13.44 16.52
N GLU A 86 23.11 14.18 16.41
CA GLU A 86 23.22 15.56 16.91
C GLU A 86 22.32 16.50 16.13
N TYR A 87 22.39 16.46 14.79
CA TYR A 87 21.54 17.27 13.93
C TYR A 87 20.05 16.95 14.13
N MET A 88 19.70 15.66 14.23
CA MET A 88 18.31 15.24 14.46
C MET A 88 17.79 15.64 15.84
N ARG A 89 18.67 15.73 16.85
CA ARG A 89 18.34 16.24 18.19
C ARG A 89 18.11 17.76 18.18
N GLU A 90 18.93 18.49 17.45
CA GLU A 90 18.78 19.95 17.30
C GLU A 90 17.44 20.31 16.62
N ILE A 91 17.12 19.68 15.49
CA ILE A 91 15.89 20.02 14.73
C ILE A 91 14.61 19.52 15.42
N ARG A 92 14.65 18.42 16.16
CA ARG A 92 13.48 17.88 16.88
C ARG A 92 13.28 18.53 18.24
N GLY A 93 14.31 19.18 18.78
CA GLY A 93 14.36 19.62 20.17
C GLY A 93 14.54 18.45 21.14
N ASN A 94 14.53 18.77 22.44
CA ASN A 94 14.71 17.80 23.54
C ASN A 94 13.48 16.89 23.71
N TYR A 95 13.18 16.07 22.72
CA TYR A 95 12.18 15.02 22.86
C TYR A 95 12.80 13.85 23.65
N GLU A 96 12.41 13.73 24.92
CA GLU A 96 12.56 12.50 25.69
C GLU A 96 11.31 11.62 25.47
N PRO A 97 11.48 10.33 25.13
CA PRO A 97 10.38 9.42 24.80
C PRO A 97 9.47 9.08 25.99
#